data_AF-A0A1M5TUQ7-F1
#
_entry.id   AF-A0A1M5TUQ7-F1
#
_cell.length_a   1.000
_cell.length_b   1.000
_cell.length_c   1.000
_cell.angle_alpha   90.00
_cell.angle_beta   90.00
_cell.angle_gamma   90.00
#
_symmetry.space_group_name_H-M   'P 1'
#
loop_
_entity.id
_entity.type
_entity.pdbx_description
1 polymer ?
#
loop_
_entity_poly.entity_id
_entity_poly.type
_entity_poly.pdbx_seq_one_letter_code
_entity_poly.pdbx_strand_id
1 'polypeptide(L)'
;MKHPSIIITVAAALAFGGAASAQMLPPGYSQFNPLPPPPPPSPKIEAPVVPQLDAPLTQNYTSTPGPSFSDRITSCLEEGAAAGLGPNARAAFSRSCAN
;
A
#
# COMPACT_ATOMS: atom_id res chain seq x y z
N MET A 1 -29.59 -53.29 -38.44
CA MET A 1 -28.93 -52.92 -37.17
C MET A 1 -27.95 -51.77 -37.43
N LYS A 2 -28.39 -50.51 -37.43
CA LYS A 2 -27.54 -49.34 -37.77
C LYS A 2 -27.63 -48.16 -36.79
N HIS A 3 -28.49 -48.28 -35.78
CA HIS A 3 -28.70 -47.27 -34.74
C HIS A 3 -27.87 -47.40 -33.45
N PRO A 4 -27.14 -48.50 -33.13
CA PRO A 4 -26.46 -48.58 -31.83
C PRO A 4 -25.31 -47.56 -31.73
N SER A 5 -24.63 -47.30 -32.84
CA SER A 5 -23.55 -46.30 -32.92
C SER A 5 -24.03 -44.89 -32.60
N ILE A 6 -25.24 -44.52 -33.05
CA ILE A 6 -25.80 -43.18 -32.84
C ILE A 6 -26.24 -43.00 -31.39
N ILE A 7 -26.80 -44.05 -30.78
CA ILE A 7 -27.23 -44.00 -29.38
C ILE A 7 -26.02 -43.86 -28.46
N ILE A 8 -24.93 -44.57 -28.76
CA ILE A 8 -23.69 -44.51 -27.97
C ILE A 8 -23.04 -43.13 -28.06
N THR A 9 -23.00 -42.50 -29.24
CA THR A 9 -22.39 -41.17 -29.39
C THR A 9 -23.20 -40.08 -28.68
N VAL A 10 -24.53 -40.12 -28.73
CA VAL A 10 -25.39 -39.16 -28.02
C VAL A 10 -25.29 -39.34 -26.50
N ALA A 11 -25.28 -40.58 -26.01
CA ALA A 11 -25.12 -40.87 -24.59
C ALA A 11 -23.76 -40.39 -24.04
N ALA A 12 -22.69 -40.59 -24.81
CA ALA A 12 -21.37 -40.08 -24.44
C ALA A 12 -21.36 -38.54 -24.40
N ALA A 13 -21.93 -37.86 -25.40
CA ALA A 13 -21.98 -36.39 -25.42
C ALA A 13 -22.73 -35.80 -24.21
N LEU A 14 -23.81 -36.45 -23.76
CA LEU A 14 -24.56 -36.03 -22.57
C LEU A 14 -23.82 -36.32 -21.26
N ALA A 15 -23.09 -37.44 -21.18
CA ALA A 15 -22.36 -37.83 -19.97
C ALA A 15 -21.09 -37.01 -19.74
N PHE A 16 -20.44 -36.53 -20.82
CA PHE A 16 -19.19 -35.76 -20.75
C PHE A 16 -19.38 -34.26 -21.04
N GLY A 17 -20.60 -33.82 -21.34
CA GLY A 17 -20.96 -32.41 -21.44
C GLY A 17 -20.96 -31.76 -20.05
N GLY A 18 -19.83 -31.17 -19.66
CA GLY A 18 -19.69 -30.49 -18.37
C GLY A 18 -20.72 -29.37 -18.20
N ALA A 19 -21.23 -29.21 -16.97
CA ALA A 19 -22.10 -28.10 -16.60
C ALA A 19 -21.33 -26.78 -16.75
N ALA A 20 -21.59 -26.04 -17.82
CA ALA A 20 -21.09 -24.68 -17.98
C ALA A 20 -21.87 -23.77 -17.01
N SER A 21 -21.26 -23.42 -15.89
CA SER A 21 -21.77 -22.40 -14.99
C SER A 21 -21.62 -21.02 -15.65
N ALA A 22 -22.70 -20.52 -16.24
CA ALA A 22 -22.77 -19.14 -16.73
C ALA A 22 -22.87 -18.19 -15.55
N GLN A 23 -21.85 -17.35 -15.37
CA GLN A 23 -21.83 -16.32 -14.34
C GLN A 23 -22.59 -15.11 -14.92
N MET A 24 -23.65 -14.66 -14.25
CA MET A 24 -24.38 -13.47 -14.68
C MET A 24 -23.57 -12.23 -14.30
N LEU A 25 -22.74 -11.75 -15.23
CA LEU A 25 -21.98 -10.52 -15.06
C LEU A 25 -22.91 -9.30 -15.21
N PRO A 26 -22.85 -8.31 -14.31
CA PRO A 26 -23.60 -7.07 -14.46
C PRO A 26 -23.18 -6.33 -15.76
N PRO A 27 -24.08 -5.56 -16.40
CA PRO A 27 -23.73 -4.78 -17.58
C PRO A 27 -22.56 -3.82 -17.24
N GLY A 28 -21.46 -3.94 -17.98
CA GLY A 28 -20.23 -3.16 -17.78
C GLY A 28 -19.04 -3.94 -17.18
N TYR A 29 -19.23 -5.20 -16.75
CA TYR A 29 -18.14 -6.05 -16.26
C TYR A 29 -17.46 -6.81 -17.40
N SER A 30 -16.13 -6.80 -17.42
CA SER A 30 -15.32 -7.59 -18.36
C SER A 30 -15.18 -9.03 -17.87
N GLN A 31 -15.58 -10.00 -18.70
CA GLN A 31 -15.46 -11.44 -18.40
C GLN A 31 -14.01 -11.93 -18.20
N PHE A 32 -13.02 -11.14 -18.64
CA PHE A 32 -11.59 -11.49 -18.56
C PHE A 32 -10.88 -10.83 -17.38
N ASN A 33 -11.55 -9.92 -16.66
CA ASN A 33 -10.93 -9.21 -15.55
C ASN A 33 -11.29 -9.93 -14.24
N PRO A 34 -10.33 -10.29 -13.38
CA PRO A 34 -10.64 -10.83 -12.07
C PRO A 34 -11.54 -9.88 -11.28
N LEU A 35 -12.39 -10.43 -10.42
CA LEU A 35 -13.21 -9.65 -9.51
C LEU A 35 -12.30 -8.79 -8.62
N PRO A 36 -12.63 -7.50 -8.42
CA PRO A 36 -11.87 -6.66 -7.51
C PRO A 36 -11.90 -7.24 -6.10
N PRO A 37 -10.80 -7.11 -5.33
CA PRO A 37 -10.77 -7.56 -3.94
C PRO A 37 -11.84 -6.82 -3.11
N PRO A 38 -12.37 -7.46 -2.04
CA PRO A 38 -13.29 -6.78 -1.14
C PRO A 38 -12.63 -5.53 -0.54
N PRO A 39 -13.42 -4.48 -0.26
CA PRO A 39 -12.89 -3.27 0.37
C PRO A 39 -12.32 -3.58 1.76
N PRO A 40 -11.29 -2.85 2.20
CA PRO A 40 -10.74 -3.01 3.54
C PRO A 40 -11.79 -2.72 4.61
N PRO A 41 -11.68 -3.32 5.81
CA PRO A 41 -12.55 -2.99 6.93
C PRO A 41 -12.44 -1.51 7.27
N SER A 42 -13.55 -0.91 7.69
CA SER A 42 -13.55 0.49 8.14
C SER A 42 -12.57 0.66 9.31
N PRO A 43 -11.83 1.78 9.37
CA PRO A 43 -10.98 2.07 10.51
C PRO A 43 -11.82 2.05 11.79
N LYS A 44 -11.37 1.31 12.81
CA LYS A 44 -12.00 1.42 14.13
C LYS A 44 -11.72 2.82 14.66
N ILE A 45 -12.80 3.59 14.85
CA ILE A 45 -12.76 4.85 15.58
C ILE A 45 -12.72 4.47 17.05
N GLU A 46 -11.51 4.29 17.57
CA GLU A 46 -11.30 4.04 19.00
C GLU A 46 -11.15 5.40 19.69
N ALA A 47 -11.87 5.57 20.81
CA ALA A 47 -11.75 6.80 21.58
C ALA A 47 -10.33 6.91 22.16
N PRO A 48 -9.70 8.10 22.14
CA PRO A 48 -8.42 8.30 22.80
C PRO A 48 -8.52 7.95 24.29
N VAL A 49 -7.50 7.26 24.82
CA VAL A 49 -7.42 6.94 26.25
C VAL A 49 -7.35 8.25 27.03
N VAL A 50 -8.29 8.46 27.96
CA VAL A 50 -8.29 9.62 28.86
C VAL A 50 -7.16 9.44 29.88
N PRO A 51 -6.19 10.38 29.97
CA PRO A 51 -5.18 10.33 31.01
C PRO A 51 -5.82 10.42 32.40
N GLN A 52 -5.49 9.48 33.30
CA GLN A 52 -5.94 9.52 34.69
C GLN A 52 -5.02 10.42 35.51
N LEU A 53 -5.58 11.34 36.32
CA LEU A 53 -4.82 12.32 37.11
C LEU A 53 -4.01 11.67 38.25
N ASP A 54 -4.48 10.55 38.78
CA ASP A 54 -3.83 9.82 39.88
C ASP A 54 -2.89 8.70 39.39
N ALA A 55 -2.74 8.54 38.07
CA ALA A 55 -1.84 7.53 37.53
C ALA A 55 -0.37 7.94 37.73
N PRO A 56 0.52 6.99 38.08
CA PRO A 56 1.95 7.25 38.07
C PRO A 56 2.39 7.78 36.72
N LEU A 57 3.17 8.88 36.71
CA LEU A 57 3.76 9.41 35.48
C LEU A 57 4.64 8.32 34.86
N THR A 58 4.21 7.77 33.73
CA THR A 58 5.05 6.90 32.91
C THR A 58 6.07 7.79 32.20
N GLN A 59 7.29 7.81 32.72
CA GLN A 59 8.42 8.43 32.04
C GLN A 59 8.70 7.63 30.76
N ASN A 60 8.22 8.18 29.65
CA ASN A 60 8.55 7.69 28.33
C ASN A 60 9.99 8.13 28.02
N TYR A 61 10.96 7.27 28.31
CA TYR A 61 12.37 7.46 27.98
C TYR A 61 12.66 7.23 26.50
N THR A 62 11.75 7.63 25.61
CA THR A 62 12.04 7.57 24.17
C THR A 62 12.99 8.71 23.87
N SER A 63 14.11 8.40 23.22
CA SER A 63 14.99 9.45 22.71
C SER A 63 14.18 10.24 21.69
N THR A 64 14.19 11.57 21.82
CA THR A 64 13.65 12.44 20.77
C THR A 64 14.31 12.06 19.45
N PRO A 65 13.54 11.80 18.37
CA PRO A 65 14.12 11.52 17.07
C PRO A 65 15.07 12.67 16.71
N GLY A 66 16.32 12.32 16.39
CA GLY A 66 17.28 13.29 15.89
C GLY A 66 16.82 13.85 14.54
N PRO A 67 17.39 15.01 14.12
CA PRO A 67 17.12 15.55 12.79
C PRO A 67 17.46 14.51 11.72
N SER A 68 16.63 14.43 10.68
CA SER A 68 16.90 13.53 9.57
C SER A 68 18.19 13.95 8.84
N PHE A 69 18.75 13.05 8.03
CA PHE A 69 19.89 13.40 7.18
C PHE A 69 19.60 14.65 6.32
N SER A 70 18.40 14.73 5.74
CA SER A 70 17.99 15.88 4.93
C SER A 70 17.90 17.17 5.75
N ASP A 71 17.41 17.08 6.99
CA ASP A 71 17.33 18.24 7.88
C ASP A 71 18.74 18.75 8.25
N ARG A 72 19.68 17.83 8.51
CA ARG A 72 21.08 18.18 8.79
C ARG A 72 21.73 18.90 7.61
N ILE A 73 21.53 18.40 6.40
CA ILE A 73 22.07 19.02 5.18
C ILE A 73 21.46 20.41 4.97
N THR A 74 20.14 20.53 5.13
CA THR A 74 19.42 21.79 4.94
C THR A 74 19.88 22.83 5.96
N SER A 75 19.95 22.45 7.24
CA SER A 75 20.44 23.32 8.31
C SER A 75 21.86 23.80 8.05
N CYS A 76 22.78 22.90 7.66
CA CYS A 76 24.15 23.28 7.32
C CYS A 76 24.20 24.28 6.16
N LEU A 77 23.43 24.04 5.08
CA LEU A 77 23.39 24.98 3.95
C LEU A 77 22.83 26.35 4.36
N GLU A 78 21.81 26.38 5.21
CA GLU A 78 21.23 27.61 5.76
C GLU A 78 22.22 28.36 6.65
N GLU A 79 22.97 27.67 7.51
CA GLU A 79 24.07 28.26 8.28
C GLU A 79 25.12 28.89 7.36
N GLY A 80 25.43 28.23 6.25
CA GLY A 80 26.36 28.80 5.27
C GLY A 80 25.83 30.09 4.63
N ALA A 81 24.54 30.14 4.30
CA ALA A 81 23.90 31.36 3.78
C ALA A 81 23.86 32.46 4.85
N ALA A 82 23.53 32.11 6.10
CA ALA A 82 23.49 33.03 7.24
C ALA A 82 24.88 33.59 7.57
N ALA A 83 25.94 32.82 7.34
CA ALA A 83 27.34 33.27 7.44
C ALA A 83 27.77 34.21 6.29
N GLY A 84 26.87 34.52 5.35
CA GLY A 84 27.13 35.42 4.22
C GLY A 84 27.89 34.77 3.07
N LEU A 85 27.92 33.43 2.98
CA LEU A 85 28.54 32.75 1.83
C LEU A 85 27.73 33.06 0.56
N GLY A 86 28.38 33.74 -0.39
CA GLY A 86 27.82 33.94 -1.72
C GLY A 86 27.66 32.61 -2.49
N PRO A 87 26.95 32.61 -3.63
CA PRO A 87 26.57 31.38 -4.35
C PRO A 87 27.73 30.41 -4.63
N ASN A 88 28.88 30.93 -5.09
CA ASN A 88 30.07 30.11 -5.35
C ASN A 88 30.68 29.51 -4.09
N ALA A 89 30.75 30.30 -3.00
CA ALA A 89 31.32 29.85 -1.74
C ALA A 89 30.39 28.84 -1.04
N ARG A 90 29.07 29.04 -1.14
CA ARG A 90 28.05 28.10 -0.62
C ARG A 90 28.09 26.78 -1.39
N ALA A 91 28.32 26.79 -2.70
CA ALA A 91 28.50 25.58 -3.50
C ALA A 91 29.73 24.76 -3.05
N ALA A 92 30.86 25.41 -2.76
CA ALA A 92 32.03 24.74 -2.20
C ALA A 92 31.76 24.20 -0.78
N PHE A 93 31.10 24.99 0.06
CA PHE A 93 30.71 24.64 1.43
C PHE A 93 29.71 23.48 1.51
N SER A 94 28.85 23.29 0.51
CA SER A 94 27.89 22.17 0.49
C SER A 94 28.53 20.79 0.68
N ARG A 95 29.81 20.63 0.31
CA ARG A 95 30.56 19.38 0.45
C ARG A 95 30.88 19.04 1.91
N SER A 96 31.02 20.03 2.78
CA SER A 96 31.23 19.79 4.21
C SER A 96 29.96 19.39 4.94
N CYS A 97 28.77 19.69 4.40
CA CYS A 97 27.49 19.38 5.04
C CYS A 97 27.16 17.88 5.08
N ALA A 98 27.80 17.07 4.23
CA ALA A 98 27.54 15.64 4.13
C ALA A 98 28.41 14.76 5.06
N ASN A 99 29.34 15.36 5.82
CA ASN A 99 30.16 14.66 6.84
C ASN A 99 29.57 14.89 8.23
#